data_AF-A0A2X0VDA8-F1
#
_entry.id   AF-A0A2X0VDA8-F1
#
_cell.length_a   1.000
_cell.length_b   1.000
_cell.length_c   1.000
_cell.angle_alpha   90.00
_cell.angle_beta   90.00
_cell.angle_gamma   90.00
#
_symmetry.space_group_name_H-M   'P 1'
#
loop_
_entity.id
_entity.type
_entity.pdbx_description
1 polymer ?
#
loop_
_entity_poly.entity_id
_entity_poly.type
_entity_poly.pdbx_seq_one_letter_code
_entity_poly.pdbx_strand_id
1 'polypeptide(L)'
;MDGRLFQRVRQSLGLTAAELAEKLSVSKVYISMIETNKRPVSELQELKIKALLRDAVVNGDDELFRLVFTIRDEHETSKSTLNF
;
A
#
# COMPACT_ATOMS: atom_id res chain seq x y z
N MET A 1 11.03 -1.99 -1.62
CA MET A 1 10.13 -1.39 -2.64
C MET A 1 10.72 -0.09 -3.18
N ASP A 2 10.33 0.36 -4.38
CA ASP A 2 10.72 1.69 -4.88
C ASP A 2 9.81 2.81 -4.34
N GLY A 3 10.23 4.07 -4.51
CA GLY A 3 9.48 5.23 -4.02
C GLY A 3 8.13 5.44 -4.67
N ARG A 4 7.95 5.01 -5.94
CA ARG A 4 6.67 5.12 -6.65
C ARG A 4 5.65 4.13 -6.12
N LEU A 5 6.06 2.90 -5.83
CA LEU A 5 5.22 1.92 -5.17
C LEU A 5 4.86 2.37 -3.75
N PHE A 6 5.82 2.93 -3.00
CA PHE A 6 5.57 3.49 -1.67
C PHE A 6 4.49 4.59 -1.71
N GLN A 7 4.58 5.50 -2.69
CA GLN A 7 3.57 6.54 -2.92
C GLN A 7 2.19 5.95 -3.21
N ARG A 8 2.09 4.95 -4.10
CA ARG A 8 0.81 4.32 -4.45
C ARG A 8 0.17 3.63 -3.26
N VAL A 9 0.96 2.94 -2.42
CA VAL A 9 0.46 2.32 -1.18
C VAL A 9 -0.08 3.40 -0.23
N ARG A 10 0.61 4.53 -0.09
CA ARG A 10 0.08 5.66 0.70
C ARG A 10 -1.26 6.15 0.16
N GLN A 11 -1.35 6.33 -1.16
CA GLN A 11 -2.57 6.82 -1.81
C GLN A 11 -3.73 5.83 -1.67
N SER A 12 -3.48 4.52 -1.77
CA SER A 12 -4.51 3.50 -1.55
C SER A 12 -4.98 3.43 -0.10
N LEU A 13 -4.19 3.95 0.85
CA LEU A 13 -4.59 4.11 2.25
C LEU A 13 -5.39 5.41 2.50
N GLY A 14 -5.66 6.21 1.46
CA GLY A 14 -6.35 7.50 1.59
C GLY A 14 -5.53 8.60 2.30
N LEU A 15 -4.22 8.37 2.52
CA LEU A 15 -3.40 9.26 3.33
C LEU A 15 -2.72 10.33 2.47
N THR A 16 -2.70 11.57 2.97
CA THR A 16 -1.77 12.61 2.52
C THR A 16 -0.33 12.28 2.94
N ALA A 17 0.66 12.92 2.30
CA ALA A 17 2.06 12.75 2.68
C ALA A 17 2.35 13.23 4.12
N ALA A 18 1.56 14.18 4.65
CA ALA A 18 1.69 14.66 6.02
C ALA A 18 1.17 13.61 7.02
N GLU A 19 -0.01 13.06 6.79
CA GLU A 19 -0.60 12.03 7.67
C GLU A 19 0.25 10.75 7.70
N LEU A 20 0.83 10.35 6.55
CA LEU A 20 1.77 9.23 6.56
C LEU A 20 3.02 9.57 7.36
N ALA A 21 3.56 10.78 7.22
CA ALA A 21 4.74 11.20 7.96
C ALA A 21 4.52 11.13 9.48
N GLU A 22 3.35 11.58 9.95
CA GLU A 22 2.94 11.47 11.35
C GLU A 22 2.85 10.01 11.81
N LYS A 23 2.13 9.15 11.06
CA LYS A 23 2.01 7.71 11.36
C LYS A 23 3.36 6.99 11.39
N LEU A 24 4.31 7.41 10.56
CA LEU A 24 5.65 6.81 10.46
C LEU A 24 6.68 7.47 11.39
N SER A 25 6.30 8.54 12.09
CA SER A 25 7.15 9.35 12.96
C SER A 25 8.39 9.90 12.24
N VAL A 26 8.16 10.48 11.07
CA VAL A 26 9.18 11.13 10.22
C VAL A 26 8.67 12.47 9.72
N SER A 27 9.50 13.26 9.04
CA SER A 27 9.04 14.52 8.45
C SER A 27 8.32 14.31 7.12
N LYS A 28 7.37 15.19 6.79
CA LYS A 28 6.74 15.24 5.46
C LYS A 28 7.78 15.37 4.33
N VAL A 29 8.84 16.13 4.55
CA VAL A 29 9.95 16.28 3.60
C VAL A 29 10.62 14.94 3.34
N TYR A 30 10.86 14.14 4.39
CA TYR A 30 11.44 12.81 4.25
C TYR A 30 10.57 11.88 3.40
N ILE A 31 9.24 11.87 3.62
CA ILE A 31 8.29 11.14 2.77
C ILE A 31 8.41 11.60 1.31
N SER A 32 8.42 12.92 1.06
CA SER A 32 8.56 13.46 -0.30
C SER A 32 9.88 13.05 -0.97
N MET A 33 11.00 13.03 -0.25
CA MET A 33 12.28 12.56 -0.78
C MET A 33 12.24 11.08 -1.16
N ILE A 34 11.56 10.24 -0.36
CA ILE A 34 11.35 8.83 -0.67
C ILE A 34 10.49 8.67 -1.92
N GLU A 35 9.34 9.32 -1.97
CA GLU A 35 8.39 9.18 -3.09
C GLU A 35 8.94 9.68 -4.43
N THR A 36 9.83 10.66 -4.39
CA THR A 36 10.51 11.20 -5.57
C THR A 36 11.82 10.48 -5.91
N ASN A 37 12.13 9.35 -5.24
CA ASN A 37 13.37 8.59 -5.37
C ASN A 37 14.65 9.38 -5.08
N LYS A 38 14.55 10.56 -4.45
CA LYS A 38 15.70 11.34 -3.97
C LYS A 38 16.35 10.68 -2.75
N ARG A 39 15.62 9.80 -2.06
CA ARG A 39 16.13 8.86 -1.06
C ARG A 39 15.52 7.48 -1.28
N PRO A 40 16.26 6.39 -1.02
CA PRO A 40 15.69 5.05 -1.05
C PRO A 40 14.68 4.86 0.10
N VAL A 41 13.71 3.97 -0.11
CA VAL A 41 12.85 3.47 0.96
C VAL A 41 13.72 2.61 1.88
N SER A 42 13.86 2.99 3.16
CA SER A 42 14.56 2.13 4.11
C SER A 42 13.69 0.95 4.54
N GLU A 43 14.32 -0.14 4.95
CA GLU A 43 13.64 -1.35 5.41
C GLU A 43 12.60 -1.06 6.52
N LEU A 44 12.95 -0.19 7.47
CA LEU A 44 12.03 0.23 8.53
C LEU A 44 10.76 0.90 7.97
N GLN A 45 10.89 1.79 6.99
CA GLN A 45 9.74 2.47 6.41
C GLN A 45 8.89 1.51 5.57
N GLU A 46 9.53 0.58 4.86
CA GLU A 46 8.85 -0.47 4.14
C GLU A 46 8.05 -1.39 5.08
N LEU A 47 8.61 -1.77 6.23
CA LEU A 47 7.90 -2.57 7.24
C LEU A 47 6.70 -1.83 7.81
N LYS A 48 6.86 -0.55 8.18
CA LYS A 48 5.77 0.24 8.76
C LYS A 48 4.63 0.45 7.78
N ILE A 49 4.90 0.80 6.52
CA ILE A 49 3.82 1.01 5.53
C ILE A 49 3.11 -0.29 5.18
N LYS A 50 3.85 -1.43 5.15
CA LYS A 50 3.24 -2.76 4.98
C LYS A 50 2.32 -3.13 6.15
N ALA A 51 2.67 -2.74 7.38
CA ALA A 51 1.81 -2.97 8.54
C ALA A 51 0.50 -2.16 8.42
N LEU A 52 0.58 -0.88 8.02
CA LEU A 52 -0.60 -0.05 7.76
C LEU A 52 -1.49 -0.64 6.65
N LEU A 53 -0.87 -1.09 5.55
CA LEU A 53 -1.60 -1.73 4.46
C LEU A 53 -2.28 -3.03 4.90
N ARG A 54 -1.58 -3.87 5.67
CA ARG A 54 -2.15 -5.11 6.21
C ARG A 54 -3.35 -4.81 7.11
N ASP A 55 -3.24 -3.83 7.98
CA ASP A 55 -4.33 -3.43 8.88
C ASP A 55 -5.55 -2.94 8.08
N ALA A 56 -5.35 -2.08 7.08
CA ALA A 56 -6.43 -1.61 6.21
C ALA A 56 -7.08 -2.75 5.40
N VAL A 57 -6.31 -3.76 5.01
CA VAL A 57 -6.80 -4.94 4.29
C VAL A 57 -7.59 -5.89 5.21
N VAL A 58 -7.11 -6.14 6.42
CA VAL A 58 -7.69 -7.15 7.33
C VAL A 58 -8.84 -6.58 8.15
N ASN A 59 -8.70 -5.34 8.59
CA ASN A 59 -9.62 -4.70 9.54
C ASN A 59 -10.40 -3.52 8.93
N GLY A 60 -10.08 -3.10 7.71
CA GLY A 60 -10.72 -1.96 7.06
C GLY A 60 -12.02 -2.29 6.32
N ASP A 61 -12.87 -1.29 6.18
CA ASP A 61 -14.12 -1.32 5.39
C ASP A 61 -13.93 -0.73 3.98
N ASP A 62 -12.69 -0.46 3.56
CA ASP A 62 -12.44 0.28 2.31
C ASP A 62 -12.91 -0.50 1.07
N GLU A 63 -13.77 0.13 0.28
CA GLU A 63 -14.36 -0.43 -0.94
C GLU A 63 -13.30 -0.84 -1.97
N LEU A 64 -12.17 -0.11 -2.05
CA LEU A 64 -11.09 -0.45 -2.95
C LEU A 64 -10.52 -1.83 -2.65
N PHE A 65 -10.21 -2.11 -1.38
CA PHE A 65 -9.62 -3.40 -0.99
C PHE A 65 -10.62 -4.53 -1.20
N ARG A 66 -11.92 -4.31 -0.91
CA ARG A 66 -12.98 -5.29 -1.20
C ARG A 66 -13.03 -5.64 -2.69
N LEU A 67 -13.08 -4.62 -3.55
CA LEU A 67 -13.13 -4.81 -5.00
C LEU A 67 -11.91 -5.58 -5.53
N VAL A 68 -10.71 -5.27 -5.03
CA VAL A 68 -9.48 -5.99 -5.40
C VAL A 68 -9.55 -7.48 -5.03
N PHE A 69 -10.12 -7.82 -3.88
CA PHE A 69 -10.32 -9.22 -3.48
C PHE A 69 -11.34 -9.93 -4.37
N THR A 70 -12.47 -9.29 -4.67
CA THR A 70 -13.48 -9.86 -5.57
C THR A 70 -12.91 -10.17 -6.95
N ILE A 71 -12.19 -9.22 -7.57
CA ILE A 71 -11.56 -9.43 -8.90
C ILE A 71 -10.54 -10.59 -8.87
N ARG A 72 -9.79 -10.70 -7.77
CA ARG A 72 -8.80 -11.78 -7.62
C ARG A 72 -9.49 -13.15 -7.56
N ASP A 73 -10.54 -13.27 -6.76
CA ASP A 73 -11.26 -14.53 -6.56
C ASP A 73 -11.95 -15.01 -7.84
N GLU A 74 -12.53 -14.09 -8.62
CA GLU A 74 -13.11 -14.37 -9.95
C GLU A 74 -12.08 -14.92 -10.96
N HIS A 75 -10.86 -14.38 -10.92
CA HIS A 75 -9.79 -14.84 -11.78
C HIS A 75 -9.20 -16.20 -11.35
N GLU A 76 -9.14 -16.48 -10.04
CA GLU A 76 -8.72 -17.80 -9.53
C GLU A 76 -9.77 -18.89 -9.85
N THR A 77 -11.07 -18.59 -9.75
CA THR A 77 -12.16 -19.51 -10.15
C THR A 77 -12.19 -19.78 -11.65
N SER A 78 -11.92 -18.76 -12.48
CA SER A 78 -11.85 -18.90 -13.95
C SER A 78 -10.67 -19.77 -14.41
N LYS A 79 -9.53 -19.72 -13.71
CA LYS A 79 -8.38 -20.59 -14.02
C LYS A 79 -8.59 -22.05 -13.62
N SER A 80 -9.39 -22.31 -12.59
CA SER A 80 -9.67 -23.68 -12.13
C SER A 80 -10.64 -24.45 -13.05
N THR A 81 -11.48 -23.75 -13.81
CA THR A 81 -12.50 -24.36 -14.68
C THR A 81 -11.98 -24.74 -16.08
N LEU A 82 -10.79 -24.28 -16.46
CA LEU A 82 -10.16 -24.54 -17.77
C LEU A 82 -9.21 -25.75 -17.81
N ASN A 83 -9.10 -26.54 -16.73
CA ASN A 83 -8.22 -27.71 -16.64
C ASN A 83 -8.91 -29.07 -16.94
N PHE A 84 -9.96 -29.08 -17.78
CA PHE A 84 -10.64 -30.31 -18.23
C PHE A 84 -10.42 -30.56 -19.73
#